data_AF-A0A166TXU3-F1
#
_entry.id   AF-A0A166TXU3-F1
#
_cell.length_a   1.000
_cell.length_b   1.000
_cell.length_c   1.000
_cell.angle_alpha   90.00
_cell.angle_beta   90.00
_cell.angle_gamma   90.00
#
_symmetry.space_group_name_H-M   'P 1'
#
loop_
_entity.id
_entity.type
_entity.pdbx_description
1 polymer ?
#
loop_
_entity_poly.entity_id
_entity_poly.type
_entity_poly.pdbx_seq_one_letter_code
_entity_poly.pdbx_strand_id
1 'polypeptide(L)'
;LEPFTKTSNSTILNGPYFMSRSGLLYQAYRLYADLQGAFSETVIANGEGSHTVLPANIPGQSLAVAVPSRLYYKQTAKKPLASLRLGVKDIYDVQGLKTSNGNRAWYHLYPSMNHTATAVKNLMDAGAVLVGKMKTSQFANGVSATADWVDYHAPFNPRGDGYQDPSSSSAGPASGIAAYEWLDVALGSDTGGSIRSPSQVQGIYGNRPSHGLVALDGVMPLAPEFDTAGLLARDPSTWMKAAKALYGQNMTITSSYPTRILTIGFPWNDTSDFNVILQHFLTNLTEFLSASVTPFKLTDS
;
A
#
# COMPACT_ATOMS: atom_id res chain seq x y z
N LEU A 1 1.20 -0.79 -25.89
CA LEU A 1 2.32 -0.09 -25.23
C LEU A 1 2.59 1.16 -26.05
N GLU A 2 2.37 2.35 -25.47
CA GLU A 2 2.76 3.61 -26.11
C GLU A 2 4.28 3.55 -26.38
N PRO A 3 4.73 3.72 -27.63
CA PRO A 3 6.15 3.79 -27.93
C PRO A 3 6.76 5.01 -27.24
N PHE A 4 8.05 4.94 -26.89
CA PHE A 4 8.78 6.15 -26.54
C PHE A 4 8.90 7.00 -27.82
N THR A 5 7.95 7.89 -28.08
CA THR A 5 8.06 8.85 -29.18
C THR A 5 9.16 9.83 -28.84
N LYS A 6 10.21 9.82 -29.67
CA LYS A 6 11.39 10.66 -29.58
C LYS A 6 11.00 12.13 -29.70
N THR A 7 10.62 12.78 -28.59
CA THR A 7 10.64 14.25 -28.50
C THR A 7 12.10 14.68 -28.60
N SER A 8 12.37 15.62 -29.49
CA SER A 8 13.68 15.95 -30.07
C SER A 8 14.81 16.38 -29.12
N ASN A 9 14.65 16.28 -27.79
CA ASN A 9 15.66 16.67 -26.80
C ASN A 9 15.72 15.83 -25.50
N SER A 10 15.03 14.69 -25.39
CA SER A 10 15.10 13.86 -24.17
C SER A 10 16.17 12.76 -24.29
N THR A 11 17.20 12.82 -23.44
CA THR A 11 18.14 11.72 -23.18
C THR A 11 17.38 10.44 -22.79
N ILE A 12 17.72 9.32 -23.42
CA ILE A 12 17.18 8.00 -23.08
C ILE A 12 17.60 7.70 -21.63
N LEU A 13 16.63 7.36 -20.76
CA LEU A 13 16.91 7.01 -19.36
C LEU A 13 17.69 5.69 -19.29
N ASN A 14 18.56 5.54 -18.29
CA ASN A 14 19.26 4.27 -18.08
C ASN A 14 18.26 3.13 -17.81
N GLY A 15 18.50 1.96 -18.40
CA GLY A 15 17.73 0.76 -18.12
C GLY A 15 17.58 -0.16 -19.33
N PRO A 16 16.89 -1.30 -19.15
CA PRO A 16 16.64 -2.25 -20.24
C PRO A 16 15.63 -1.67 -21.24
N TYR A 17 15.75 -1.96 -22.54
CA TYR A 17 14.73 -1.57 -23.52
C TYR A 17 14.56 -2.68 -24.54
N PHE A 18 13.37 -2.76 -25.13
CA PHE A 18 13.14 -3.51 -26.35
C PHE A 18 13.11 -2.53 -27.53
N MET A 19 13.74 -2.89 -28.64
CA MET A 19 13.70 -2.11 -29.88
C MET A 19 12.88 -2.86 -30.92
N SER A 20 11.87 -2.23 -31.51
CA SER A 20 11.14 -2.82 -32.63
C SER A 20 11.99 -2.79 -33.90
N ARG A 21 11.58 -3.58 -34.91
CA ARG A 21 12.17 -3.52 -36.26
C ARG A 21 12.05 -2.13 -36.91
N SER A 22 11.06 -1.34 -36.52
CA SER A 22 10.87 0.06 -36.96
C SER A 22 11.71 1.07 -36.18
N GLY A 23 12.55 0.63 -35.23
CA GLY A 23 13.43 1.50 -34.44
C GLY A 23 12.76 2.19 -33.25
N LEU A 24 11.54 1.79 -32.89
CA LEU A 24 10.86 2.32 -31.70
C LEU A 24 11.39 1.60 -30.44
N LEU A 25 11.69 2.38 -29.40
CA LEU A 25 12.12 1.86 -28.11
C LEU A 25 10.93 1.75 -27.14
N TYR A 26 10.90 0.64 -26.42
CA TYR A 26 9.91 0.34 -25.39
C TYR A 26 10.62 -0.01 -24.09
N GLN A 27 10.16 0.58 -22.98
CA GLN A 27 10.66 0.18 -21.66
C GLN A 27 10.33 -1.30 -21.40
N ALA A 28 11.29 -2.01 -20.84
CA ALA A 28 11.11 -3.40 -20.46
C ALA A 28 10.51 -3.49 -19.06
N TYR A 29 9.47 -4.30 -18.94
CA TYR A 29 8.83 -4.66 -17.68
C TYR A 29 9.08 -6.14 -17.42
N ARG A 30 9.44 -6.47 -16.19
CA ARG A 30 9.45 -7.86 -15.75
C ARG A 30 8.05 -8.21 -15.28
N LEU A 31 7.50 -9.31 -15.81
CA LEU A 31 6.22 -9.83 -15.37
C LEU A 31 6.42 -10.75 -14.16
N TYR A 32 5.78 -10.42 -13.04
CA TYR A 32 5.78 -11.22 -11.83
C TYR A 32 4.40 -11.86 -11.62
N ALA A 33 4.38 -13.13 -11.25
CA ALA A 33 3.18 -13.84 -10.84
C ALA A 33 2.54 -13.19 -9.60
N ASP A 34 1.23 -12.90 -9.64
CA ASP A 34 0.45 -12.49 -8.44
C ASP A 34 -0.05 -13.73 -7.68
N LEU A 35 0.87 -14.51 -7.10
CA LEU A 35 0.56 -15.77 -6.39
C LEU A 35 -0.42 -15.61 -5.21
N GLN A 36 -0.49 -14.43 -4.60
CA GLN A 36 -1.39 -14.14 -3.49
C GLN A 36 -2.73 -13.61 -3.97
N GLY A 37 -2.89 -13.32 -5.27
CA GLY A 37 -4.06 -12.62 -5.77
C GLY A 37 -4.26 -11.25 -5.10
N ALA A 38 -3.17 -10.52 -4.82
CA ALA A 38 -3.18 -9.25 -4.11
C ALA A 38 -3.61 -8.07 -4.99
N PHE A 39 -3.47 -8.19 -6.32
CA PHE A 39 -3.76 -7.13 -7.28
C PHE A 39 -5.12 -7.33 -7.93
N SER A 40 -5.86 -6.24 -8.16
CA SER A 40 -7.02 -6.23 -9.05
C SER A 40 -6.59 -5.96 -10.49
N GLU A 41 -5.63 -5.06 -10.68
CA GLU A 41 -5.10 -4.68 -11.99
C GLU A 41 -3.60 -4.37 -11.90
N THR A 42 -2.84 -4.76 -12.92
CA THR A 42 -1.49 -4.23 -13.15
C THR A 42 -1.56 -3.03 -14.08
N VAL A 43 -0.70 -2.04 -13.83
CA VAL A 43 -0.79 -0.75 -14.53
C VAL A 43 0.59 -0.31 -15.00
N ILE A 44 0.58 0.47 -16.07
CA ILE A 44 1.76 1.16 -16.59
C ILE A 44 1.42 2.62 -16.83
N ALA A 45 2.41 3.50 -16.71
CA ALA A 45 2.25 4.91 -17.05
C ALA A 45 2.05 5.06 -18.58
N ASN A 46 1.13 5.94 -19.00
CA ASN A 46 0.90 6.26 -20.41
C ASN A 46 1.35 7.69 -20.80
N GLY A 47 1.97 8.42 -19.88
CA GLY A 47 2.37 9.82 -20.07
C GLY A 47 1.49 10.80 -19.29
N GLU A 48 1.96 12.03 -19.08
CA GLU A 48 1.18 13.14 -18.46
C GLU A 48 0.51 12.82 -17.10
N GLY A 49 1.05 11.85 -16.34
CA GLY A 49 0.52 11.44 -15.03
C GLY A 49 -0.65 10.44 -15.08
N SER A 50 -1.09 10.05 -16.28
CA SER A 50 -2.13 9.04 -16.48
C SER A 50 -1.55 7.62 -16.54
N HIS A 51 -2.42 6.62 -16.37
CA HIS A 51 -2.08 5.20 -16.42
C HIS A 51 -3.05 4.43 -17.30
N THR A 52 -2.62 3.25 -17.70
CA THR A 52 -3.48 2.27 -18.37
C THR A 52 -3.24 0.88 -17.78
N VAL A 53 -4.27 0.05 -17.84
CA VAL A 53 -4.18 -1.36 -17.47
C VAL A 53 -3.33 -2.07 -18.51
N LEU A 54 -2.38 -2.88 -18.06
CA LEU A 54 -1.66 -3.81 -18.93
C LEU A 54 -2.23 -5.21 -18.72
N PRO A 55 -3.11 -5.72 -19.61
CA PRO A 55 -3.57 -7.10 -19.49
C PRO A 55 -2.39 -8.05 -19.75
N ALA A 56 -1.82 -8.59 -18.67
CA ALA A 56 -0.69 -9.51 -18.70
C ALA A 56 -1.02 -10.72 -17.84
N ASN A 57 -1.00 -11.90 -18.46
CA ASN A 57 -1.24 -13.18 -17.79
C ASN A 57 -0.04 -14.11 -18.03
N ILE A 58 0.25 -14.94 -17.05
CA ILE A 58 1.19 -16.06 -17.19
C ILE A 58 0.35 -17.33 -17.33
N PRO A 59 0.63 -18.23 -18.29
CA PRO A 59 -0.09 -19.49 -18.43
C PRO A 59 -0.20 -20.24 -17.09
N GLY A 60 -1.43 -20.61 -16.70
CA GLY A 60 -1.72 -21.29 -15.44
C GLY A 60 -1.95 -20.37 -14.22
N GLN A 61 -2.03 -19.05 -14.40
CA GLN A 61 -2.24 -18.08 -13.32
C GLN A 61 -3.24 -16.98 -13.70
N SER A 62 -3.77 -16.30 -12.68
CA SER A 62 -4.80 -15.25 -12.83
C SER A 62 -4.28 -13.94 -13.40
N LEU A 63 -3.22 -13.37 -12.82
CA LEU A 63 -2.68 -12.05 -13.19
C LEU A 63 -1.15 -12.04 -13.06
N ALA A 64 -0.48 -11.35 -13.99
CA ALA A 64 0.94 -11.02 -13.87
C ALA A 64 1.11 -9.51 -13.71
N VAL A 65 1.91 -9.09 -12.74
CA VAL A 65 2.20 -7.68 -12.47
C VAL A 65 3.41 -7.24 -13.29
N ALA A 66 3.24 -6.22 -14.11
CA ALA A 66 4.32 -5.58 -14.84
C ALA A 66 5.11 -4.63 -13.94
N VAL A 67 6.35 -4.99 -13.70
CA VAL A 67 7.23 -4.26 -12.79
C VAL A 67 8.39 -3.67 -13.57
N PRO A 68 8.52 -2.32 -13.64
CA PRO A 68 9.62 -1.69 -14.37
C PRO A 68 10.95 -1.87 -13.64
N SER A 69 12.04 -1.75 -14.41
CA SER A 69 13.38 -1.65 -13.84
C SER A 69 13.51 -0.41 -12.97
N ARG A 70 14.20 -0.54 -11.83
CA ARG A 70 14.54 0.59 -10.97
C ARG A 70 15.49 1.58 -11.64
N LEU A 71 16.26 1.12 -12.64
CA LEU A 71 17.29 1.91 -13.33
C LEU A 71 16.74 3.15 -14.05
N TYR A 72 15.46 3.14 -14.45
CA TYR A 72 14.84 4.30 -15.08
C TYR A 72 14.65 5.47 -14.11
N TYR A 73 14.70 5.22 -12.79
CA TYR A 73 14.29 6.16 -11.77
C TYR A 73 15.44 6.46 -10.83
N LYS A 74 16.08 7.62 -11.01
CA LYS A 74 17.15 8.09 -10.12
C LYS A 74 16.57 8.90 -8.96
N GLN A 75 16.89 8.51 -7.74
CA GLN A 75 16.54 9.29 -6.54
C GLN A 75 17.21 10.66 -6.56
N THR A 76 16.42 11.67 -6.24
CA THR A 76 16.87 13.06 -6.08
C THR A 76 16.16 13.66 -4.88
N ALA A 77 16.62 14.81 -4.39
CA ALA A 77 15.94 15.52 -3.30
C ALA A 77 14.47 15.84 -3.60
N LYS A 78 14.12 16.09 -4.88
CA LYS A 78 12.73 16.35 -5.32
C LYS A 78 11.92 15.07 -5.55
N LYS A 79 12.58 13.94 -5.79
CA LYS A 79 11.95 12.63 -6.03
C LYS A 79 12.54 11.59 -5.06
N PRO A 80 12.32 11.74 -3.74
CA PRO A 80 12.93 10.88 -2.74
C PRO A 80 12.44 9.43 -2.79
N LEU A 81 11.27 9.19 -3.40
CA LEU A 81 10.70 7.86 -3.59
C LEU A 81 10.99 7.28 -4.98
N ALA A 82 11.79 7.96 -5.82
CA ALA A 82 12.15 7.41 -7.12
C ALA A 82 12.70 5.99 -6.96
N SER A 83 12.31 5.12 -7.88
CA SER A 83 12.56 3.68 -7.90
C SER A 83 11.74 2.84 -6.95
N LEU A 84 11.08 3.41 -5.92
CA LEU A 84 10.18 2.64 -5.06
C LEU A 84 8.90 2.29 -5.82
N ARG A 85 8.47 1.05 -5.71
CA ARG A 85 7.27 0.53 -6.35
C ARG A 85 6.12 0.59 -5.36
N LEU A 86 5.04 1.23 -5.82
CA LEU A 86 3.85 1.54 -5.05
C LEU A 86 2.68 0.69 -5.55
N GLY A 87 2.01 0.02 -4.63
CA GLY A 87 0.67 -0.53 -4.86
C GLY A 87 -0.39 0.37 -4.20
N VAL A 88 -1.55 0.50 -4.80
CA VAL A 88 -2.62 1.39 -4.28
C VAL A 88 -3.90 0.60 -4.10
N LYS A 89 -4.48 0.61 -2.89
CA LYS A 89 -5.78 -0.01 -2.60
C LYS A 89 -6.84 0.49 -3.59
N ASP A 90 -7.72 -0.40 -4.05
CA ASP A 90 -8.68 -0.10 -5.10
C ASP A 90 -9.94 0.64 -4.62
N ILE A 91 -9.72 1.69 -3.85
CA ILE A 91 -10.69 2.72 -3.45
C ILE A 91 -10.18 4.15 -3.77
N TYR A 92 -8.92 4.25 -4.21
CA TYR A 92 -8.28 5.50 -4.59
C TYR A 92 -8.35 5.66 -6.10
N ASP A 93 -8.76 6.85 -6.52
CA ASP A 93 -8.82 7.24 -7.91
C ASP A 93 -7.42 7.51 -8.46
N VAL A 94 -7.20 7.05 -9.68
CA VAL A 94 -5.97 7.23 -10.44
C VAL A 94 -6.34 7.56 -11.87
N GLN A 95 -5.81 8.66 -12.38
CA GLN A 95 -6.11 9.15 -13.72
C GLN A 95 -5.83 8.07 -14.78
N GLY A 96 -6.81 7.85 -15.65
CA GLY A 96 -6.80 6.84 -16.72
C GLY A 96 -7.28 5.45 -16.30
N LEU A 97 -7.41 5.17 -15.00
CA LEU A 97 -7.85 3.88 -14.47
C LEU A 97 -9.27 3.96 -13.94
N LYS A 98 -9.93 2.81 -13.85
CA LYS A 98 -11.16 2.65 -13.09
C LYS A 98 -10.85 2.40 -11.61
N THR A 99 -11.83 2.67 -10.75
CA THR A 99 -11.79 2.31 -9.33
C THR A 99 -12.94 1.35 -9.06
N SER A 100 -12.64 0.10 -8.68
CA SER A 100 -13.68 -0.93 -8.52
C SER A 100 -14.41 -0.87 -7.18
N ASN A 101 -13.77 -0.32 -6.14
CA ASN A 101 -14.22 -0.43 -4.76
C ASN A 101 -14.45 -1.88 -4.32
N GLY A 102 -13.75 -2.86 -4.92
CA GLY A 102 -13.98 -4.28 -4.66
C GLY A 102 -15.36 -4.79 -5.10
N ASN A 103 -16.06 -4.08 -5.99
CA ASN A 103 -17.39 -4.44 -6.50
C ASN A 103 -17.39 -4.47 -8.05
N ARG A 104 -17.83 -5.58 -8.66
CA ARG A 104 -17.82 -5.74 -10.13
C ARG A 104 -18.85 -4.85 -10.82
N ALA A 105 -20.03 -4.71 -10.24
CA ALA A 105 -21.09 -3.87 -10.81
C ALA A 105 -20.66 -2.39 -10.86
N TRP A 106 -20.02 -1.90 -9.79
CA TRP A 106 -19.43 -0.57 -9.71
C TRP A 106 -18.36 -0.37 -10.80
N TYR A 107 -17.43 -1.31 -10.91
CA TYR A 107 -16.40 -1.28 -11.94
C TYR A 107 -16.98 -1.16 -13.37
N HIS A 108 -18.05 -1.90 -13.67
CA HIS A 108 -18.69 -1.85 -14.98
C HIS A 108 -19.51 -0.58 -15.21
N LEU A 109 -20.15 -0.06 -14.17
CA LEU A 109 -21.01 1.12 -14.23
C LEU A 109 -20.23 2.42 -14.43
N TYR A 110 -19.10 2.59 -13.74
CA TYR A 110 -18.37 3.86 -13.74
C TYR A 110 -17.22 3.88 -14.76
N PRO A 111 -16.95 5.03 -15.40
CA PRO A 111 -15.85 5.18 -16.35
C PRO A 111 -14.49 5.25 -15.64
N SER A 112 -13.41 5.32 -16.43
CA SER A 112 -12.09 5.64 -15.89
C SER A 112 -12.05 7.06 -15.32
N MET A 113 -11.22 7.26 -14.30
CA MET A 113 -11.07 8.53 -13.61
C MET A 113 -10.25 9.52 -14.43
N ASN A 114 -10.64 10.79 -14.37
CA ASN A 114 -9.93 11.90 -15.02
C ASN A 114 -8.94 12.62 -14.09
N HIS A 115 -8.84 12.17 -12.83
CA HIS A 115 -7.99 12.73 -11.81
C HIS A 115 -7.38 11.62 -10.95
N THR A 116 -6.35 11.98 -10.18
CA THR A 116 -5.68 11.08 -9.23
C THR A 116 -5.87 11.65 -7.83
N ALA A 117 -6.31 10.81 -6.88
CA ALA A 117 -6.52 11.17 -5.49
C ALA A 117 -5.27 11.83 -4.87
N THR A 118 -5.44 12.87 -4.06
CA THR A 118 -4.30 13.61 -3.47
C THR A 118 -3.31 12.69 -2.75
N ALA A 119 -3.79 11.71 -1.98
CA ALA A 119 -2.93 10.75 -1.29
C ALA A 119 -2.02 9.95 -2.25
N VAL A 120 -2.56 9.51 -3.39
CA VAL A 120 -1.77 8.80 -4.43
C VAL A 120 -0.83 9.78 -5.13
N LYS A 121 -1.34 10.97 -5.48
CA LYS A 121 -0.57 12.02 -6.16
C LYS A 121 0.65 12.44 -5.36
N ASN A 122 0.54 12.60 -4.04
CA ASN A 122 1.67 12.95 -3.16
C ASN A 122 2.83 11.95 -3.27
N LEU A 123 2.53 10.64 -3.27
CA LEU A 123 3.53 9.59 -3.40
C LEU A 123 4.17 9.57 -4.80
N MET A 124 3.35 9.69 -5.84
CA MET A 124 3.79 9.74 -7.23
C MET A 124 4.63 10.99 -7.55
N ASP A 125 4.24 12.14 -7.01
CA ASP A 125 4.97 13.40 -7.14
C ASP A 125 6.32 13.33 -6.40
N ALA A 126 6.43 12.52 -5.35
CA ALA A 126 7.72 12.20 -4.73
C ALA A 126 8.51 11.12 -5.49
N GLY A 127 7.98 10.58 -6.60
CA GLY A 127 8.67 9.69 -7.53
C GLY A 127 8.37 8.21 -7.36
N ALA A 128 7.45 7.82 -6.48
CA ALA A 128 7.03 6.42 -6.39
C ALA A 128 6.38 5.96 -7.70
N VAL A 129 6.65 4.73 -8.08
CA VAL A 129 6.22 4.13 -9.34
C VAL A 129 5.03 3.22 -9.08
N LEU A 130 3.85 3.63 -9.54
CA LEU A 130 2.64 2.82 -9.42
C LEU A 130 2.75 1.56 -10.30
N VAL A 131 2.55 0.38 -9.71
CA VAL A 131 2.62 -0.92 -10.42
C VAL A 131 1.28 -1.65 -10.51
N GLY A 132 0.30 -1.26 -9.69
CA GLY A 132 -1.05 -1.80 -9.78
C GLY A 132 -2.04 -1.27 -8.76
N LYS A 133 -3.33 -1.49 -9.05
CA LYS A 133 -4.42 -1.38 -8.08
C LYS A 133 -4.50 -2.69 -7.29
N MET A 134 -4.65 -2.58 -5.98
CA MET A 134 -4.60 -3.72 -5.06
C MET A 134 -5.97 -3.97 -4.45
N LYS A 135 -6.32 -5.24 -4.29
CA LYS A 135 -7.66 -5.65 -3.87
C LYS A 135 -8.04 -5.08 -2.51
N THR A 136 -9.28 -4.65 -2.42
CA THR A 136 -9.98 -4.29 -1.19
C THR A 136 -11.16 -5.23 -1.01
N SER A 137 -11.62 -5.42 0.23
CA SER A 137 -13.00 -5.88 0.42
C SER A 137 -13.99 -4.85 -0.12
N GLN A 138 -15.17 -5.32 -0.48
CA GLN A 138 -16.21 -4.52 -1.11
C GLN A 138 -16.51 -3.25 -0.28
N PHE A 139 -16.41 -2.09 -0.92
CA PHE A 139 -16.59 -0.76 -0.31
C PHE A 139 -15.80 -0.56 1.00
N ALA A 140 -14.59 -1.11 1.06
CA ALA A 140 -13.71 -1.06 2.24
C ALA A 140 -14.33 -1.64 3.53
N ASN A 141 -15.41 -2.42 3.44
CA ASN A 141 -16.15 -2.92 4.58
C ASN A 141 -15.40 -4.02 5.34
N GLY A 142 -15.72 -4.21 6.61
CA GLY A 142 -15.27 -5.37 7.38
C GLY A 142 -15.94 -6.64 6.84
N VAL A 143 -15.12 -7.62 6.48
CA VAL A 143 -15.57 -8.90 5.92
C VAL A 143 -14.71 -10.05 6.44
N SER A 144 -15.31 -11.24 6.51
CA SER A 144 -14.63 -12.49 6.84
C SER A 144 -14.17 -13.18 5.57
N ALA A 145 -12.87 -13.38 5.43
CA ALA A 145 -12.34 -14.14 4.30
C ALA A 145 -12.53 -15.65 4.52
N THR A 146 -12.94 -16.44 3.54
CA THR A 146 -13.31 -16.10 2.16
C THR A 146 -14.84 -15.93 1.98
N ALA A 147 -15.63 -16.26 3.00
CA ALA A 147 -17.09 -16.40 2.90
C ALA A 147 -17.80 -15.15 2.38
N ASP A 148 -17.34 -13.97 2.79
CA ASP A 148 -17.97 -12.68 2.45
C ASP A 148 -17.41 -12.06 1.15
N TRP A 149 -16.37 -12.67 0.55
CA TRP A 149 -15.69 -12.16 -0.66
C TRP A 149 -16.34 -12.69 -1.95
N VAL A 150 -17.52 -12.15 -2.28
CA VAL A 150 -18.36 -12.67 -3.37
C VAL A 150 -17.93 -12.17 -4.76
N ASP A 151 -17.55 -10.89 -4.89
CA ASP A 151 -17.20 -10.28 -6.19
C ASP A 151 -15.80 -10.67 -6.69
N TYR A 152 -14.83 -10.62 -5.78
CA TYR A 152 -13.43 -10.96 -6.02
C TYR A 152 -12.99 -11.89 -4.91
N HIS A 153 -12.19 -12.90 -5.23
CA HIS A 153 -11.63 -13.75 -4.19
C HIS A 153 -10.64 -12.95 -3.32
N ALA A 154 -10.71 -13.19 -2.00
CA ALA A 154 -9.77 -12.63 -1.03
C ALA A 154 -8.32 -12.98 -1.41
N PRO A 155 -7.36 -12.07 -1.19
CA PRO A 155 -5.94 -12.42 -1.30
C PRO A 155 -5.54 -13.50 -0.31
N PHE A 156 -4.57 -14.34 -0.65
CA PHE A 156 -3.96 -15.27 0.30
C PHE A 156 -2.99 -14.53 1.23
N ASN A 157 -3.02 -14.86 2.51
CA ASN A 157 -1.99 -14.43 3.46
C ASN A 157 -0.76 -15.33 3.26
N PRO A 158 0.46 -14.81 3.01
CA PRO A 158 1.65 -15.63 2.86
C PRO A 158 2.11 -16.28 4.18
N ARG A 159 1.48 -15.95 5.33
CA ARG A 159 1.66 -16.64 6.61
C ARG A 159 0.63 -17.75 6.79
N GLY A 160 0.91 -18.66 7.72
CA GLY A 160 0.03 -19.80 8.00
C GLY A 160 -0.20 -20.66 6.75
N ASP A 161 0.86 -20.89 5.97
CA ASP A 161 0.87 -21.69 4.74
C ASP A 161 -0.18 -21.29 3.69
N GLY A 162 -0.55 -20.01 3.65
CA GLY A 162 -1.55 -19.50 2.71
C GLY A 162 -2.96 -19.36 3.28
N TYR A 163 -3.26 -19.97 4.43
CA TYR A 163 -4.63 -20.17 4.91
C TYR A 163 -5.03 -19.29 6.09
N GLN A 164 -4.10 -18.50 6.63
CA GLN A 164 -4.47 -17.51 7.63
C GLN A 164 -5.34 -16.42 7.00
N ASP A 165 -6.33 -15.91 7.73
CA ASP A 165 -7.14 -14.78 7.26
C ASP A 165 -6.23 -13.58 6.93
N PRO A 166 -6.31 -12.99 5.72
CA PRO A 166 -5.52 -11.79 5.36
C PRO A 166 -5.98 -10.52 6.08
N SER A 167 -7.13 -10.58 6.78
CA SER A 167 -7.91 -9.48 7.31
C SER A 167 -8.36 -8.48 6.23
N SER A 168 -9.14 -7.48 6.62
CA SER A 168 -9.80 -6.53 5.72
C SER A 168 -9.77 -5.11 6.29
N SER A 169 -9.93 -4.06 5.48
CA SER A 169 -10.21 -4.06 4.05
C SER A 169 -9.00 -3.85 3.15
N SER A 170 -7.83 -3.50 3.68
CA SER A 170 -6.59 -3.38 2.89
C SER A 170 -5.88 -4.73 2.71
N ALA A 171 -6.65 -5.78 2.39
CA ALA A 171 -6.16 -7.16 2.27
C ALA A 171 -5.09 -7.31 1.17
N GLY A 172 -5.37 -6.77 -0.03
CA GLY A 172 -4.43 -6.80 -1.15
C GLY A 172 -3.13 -6.08 -0.83
N PRO A 173 -3.18 -4.81 -0.38
CA PRO A 173 -2.01 -4.10 0.13
C PRO A 173 -1.17 -4.89 1.14
N ALA A 174 -1.79 -5.51 2.15
CA ALA A 174 -1.07 -6.27 3.16
C ALA A 174 -0.43 -7.55 2.60
N SER A 175 -1.21 -8.38 1.89
CA SER A 175 -0.72 -9.61 1.25
C SER A 175 0.42 -9.34 0.27
N GLY A 176 0.29 -8.32 -0.57
CA GLY A 176 1.33 -7.97 -1.53
C GLY A 176 2.61 -7.49 -0.84
N ILE A 177 2.51 -6.66 0.20
CA ILE A 177 3.68 -6.19 0.95
C ILE A 177 4.33 -7.33 1.73
N ALA A 178 3.55 -8.27 2.28
CA ALA A 178 4.12 -9.41 2.98
C ALA A 178 4.81 -10.41 2.03
N ALA A 179 4.30 -10.59 0.81
CA ALA A 179 4.79 -11.63 -0.11
C ALA A 179 5.82 -11.16 -1.14
N TYR A 180 5.74 -9.91 -1.62
CA TYR A 180 6.49 -9.48 -2.80
C TYR A 180 7.64 -8.56 -2.47
N GLU A 181 8.85 -9.11 -2.44
CA GLU A 181 10.09 -8.34 -2.23
C GLU A 181 10.28 -7.19 -3.23
N TRP A 182 9.73 -7.33 -4.44
CA TRP A 182 9.80 -6.30 -5.46
C TRP A 182 8.84 -5.13 -5.22
N LEU A 183 7.82 -5.25 -4.37
CA LEU A 183 6.87 -4.19 -4.00
C LEU A 183 7.33 -3.53 -2.71
N ASP A 184 7.55 -2.21 -2.69
CA ASP A 184 8.20 -1.55 -1.55
C ASP A 184 7.21 -0.98 -0.53
N VAL A 185 6.12 -0.39 -1.02
CA VAL A 185 5.12 0.28 -0.19
C VAL A 185 3.74 0.14 -0.81
N ALA A 186 2.72 0.05 0.02
CA ALA A 186 1.34 0.11 -0.43
C ALA A 186 0.55 1.19 0.31
N LEU A 187 -0.32 1.88 -0.41
CA LEU A 187 -1.29 2.82 0.15
C LEU A 187 -2.58 2.06 0.48
N GLY A 188 -3.00 2.10 1.74
CA GLY A 188 -4.25 1.55 2.24
C GLY A 188 -5.14 2.62 2.87
N SER A 189 -6.26 2.22 3.45
CA SER A 189 -7.11 3.10 4.27
C SER A 189 -7.52 2.39 5.56
N ASP A 190 -7.71 3.17 6.64
CA ASP A 190 -8.11 2.68 7.97
C ASP A 190 -9.25 3.53 8.52
N THR A 191 -10.44 2.94 8.55
CA THR A 191 -11.66 3.51 9.17
C THR A 191 -11.83 2.96 10.58
N GLY A 192 -11.84 1.63 10.72
CA GLY A 192 -12.00 0.92 11.99
C GLY A 192 -10.86 -0.05 12.35
N GLY A 193 -9.79 -0.11 11.54
CA GLY A 193 -8.73 -1.12 11.66
C GLY A 193 -8.17 -1.61 10.33
N SER A 194 -8.65 -1.06 9.21
CA SER A 194 -8.43 -1.63 7.88
C SER A 194 -6.99 -1.53 7.35
N ILE A 195 -6.06 -0.90 8.07
CA ILE A 195 -4.61 -1.05 7.85
C ILE A 195 -4.01 -1.89 8.97
N ARG A 196 -4.31 -1.54 10.24
CA ARG A 196 -3.68 -2.17 11.41
C ARG A 196 -3.97 -3.67 11.50
N SER A 197 -5.21 -4.09 11.27
CA SER A 197 -5.60 -5.50 11.36
C SER A 197 -4.95 -6.36 10.27
N PRO A 198 -4.98 -5.98 8.96
CA PRO A 198 -4.19 -6.65 7.92
C PRO A 198 -2.69 -6.64 8.22
N SER A 199 -2.13 -5.53 8.67
CA SER A 199 -0.70 -5.46 8.99
C SER A 199 -0.31 -6.39 10.13
N GLN A 200 -1.14 -6.50 11.17
CA GLN A 200 -0.93 -7.40 12.31
C GLN A 200 -0.88 -8.87 11.87
N VAL A 201 -1.92 -9.34 11.16
CA VAL A 201 -2.00 -10.75 10.77
C VAL A 201 -0.97 -11.15 9.72
N GLN A 202 -0.40 -10.18 9.01
CA GLN A 202 0.62 -10.40 7.98
C GLN A 202 2.03 -10.05 8.47
N GLY A 203 2.18 -9.57 9.71
CA GLY A 203 3.46 -9.24 10.34
C GLY A 203 4.27 -8.21 9.55
N ILE A 204 3.63 -7.10 9.18
CA ILE A 204 4.23 -5.97 8.47
C ILE A 204 3.91 -4.65 9.20
N TYR A 205 4.60 -3.57 8.84
CA TYR A 205 4.31 -2.25 9.40
C TYR A 205 3.09 -1.65 8.72
N GLY A 206 2.16 -1.12 9.52
CA GLY A 206 1.00 -0.38 9.05
C GLY A 206 0.59 0.69 10.04
N ASN A 207 0.20 1.86 9.53
CA ASN A 207 -0.19 2.99 10.39
C ASN A 207 -1.59 3.49 10.06
N ARG A 208 -2.38 3.76 11.10
CA ARG A 208 -3.52 4.68 11.06
C ARG A 208 -3.01 6.05 11.52
N PRO A 209 -2.86 7.06 10.64
CA PRO A 209 -2.42 8.38 11.07
C PRO A 209 -3.53 9.11 11.84
N SER A 210 -3.21 10.25 12.45
CA SER A 210 -4.23 11.22 12.88
C SER A 210 -5.16 11.59 11.72
N HIS A 211 -6.43 11.79 12.03
CA HIS A 211 -7.42 12.19 11.04
C HIS A 211 -7.05 13.55 10.42
N GLY A 212 -7.29 13.70 9.11
CA GLY A 212 -7.01 14.93 8.37
C GLY A 212 -5.54 15.19 7.97
N LEU A 213 -4.61 14.27 8.27
CA LEU A 213 -3.18 14.42 7.90
C LEU A 213 -2.94 14.54 6.38
N VAL A 214 -3.83 13.97 5.56
CA VAL A 214 -3.85 14.10 4.10
C VAL A 214 -5.29 14.16 3.62
N ALA A 215 -5.55 14.90 2.54
CA ALA A 215 -6.86 14.97 1.93
C ALA A 215 -7.27 13.63 1.31
N LEU A 216 -8.56 13.32 1.41
CA LEU A 216 -9.18 12.10 0.88
C LEU A 216 -10.08 12.38 -0.34
N ASP A 217 -9.79 13.43 -1.10
CA ASP A 217 -10.39 13.64 -2.42
C ASP A 217 -10.02 12.50 -3.37
N GLY A 218 -10.99 12.06 -4.18
CA GLY A 218 -10.82 10.89 -5.05
C GLY A 218 -10.66 9.57 -4.28
N VAL A 219 -11.12 9.51 -3.03
CA VAL A 219 -11.17 8.26 -2.25
C VAL A 219 -12.62 7.93 -1.95
N MET A 220 -13.02 6.68 -2.17
CA MET A 220 -14.37 6.23 -1.83
C MET A 220 -14.59 6.32 -0.30
N PRO A 221 -15.59 7.11 0.17
CA PRO A 221 -15.83 7.31 1.59
C PRO A 221 -16.57 6.10 2.19
N LEU A 222 -16.08 5.61 3.33
CA LEU A 222 -16.80 4.63 4.14
C LEU A 222 -17.48 5.30 5.34
N ALA A 223 -16.70 6.04 6.12
CA ALA A 223 -17.18 6.88 7.22
C ALA A 223 -16.22 8.08 7.35
N PRO A 224 -16.50 9.21 6.68
CA PRO A 224 -15.55 10.31 6.50
C PRO A 224 -14.89 10.82 7.78
N GLU A 225 -15.60 10.82 8.91
CA GLU A 225 -15.12 11.25 10.23
C GLU A 225 -14.08 10.28 10.84
N PHE A 226 -13.99 9.07 10.32
CA PHE A 226 -13.09 8.02 10.78
C PHE A 226 -12.02 7.65 9.75
N ASP A 227 -12.30 7.90 8.47
CA ASP A 227 -11.46 7.51 7.35
C ASP A 227 -10.09 8.20 7.40
N THR A 228 -9.04 7.40 7.18
CA THR A 228 -7.66 7.88 7.06
C THR A 228 -6.93 7.11 5.97
N ALA A 229 -6.00 7.79 5.28
CA ALA A 229 -5.08 7.16 4.35
C ALA A 229 -3.76 6.84 5.05
N GLY A 230 -3.30 5.60 4.97
CA GLY A 230 -2.07 5.17 5.63
C GLY A 230 -1.28 4.18 4.79
N LEU A 231 -0.07 3.85 5.26
CA LEU A 231 0.90 3.07 4.50
C LEU A 231 1.10 1.69 5.10
N LEU A 232 1.39 0.74 4.23
CA LEU A 232 1.86 -0.60 4.57
C LEU A 232 3.26 -0.81 3.98
N ALA A 233 4.21 -1.30 4.77
CA ALA A 233 5.58 -1.55 4.34
C ALA A 233 6.23 -2.69 5.15
N ARG A 234 7.30 -3.28 4.63
CA ARG A 234 8.07 -4.33 5.33
C ARG A 234 9.09 -3.80 6.33
N ASP A 235 9.50 -2.54 6.19
CA ASP A 235 10.53 -1.95 7.04
C ASP A 235 10.20 -0.48 7.39
N PRO A 236 10.64 -0.01 8.57
CA PRO A 236 10.32 1.32 9.06
C PRO A 236 11.03 2.44 8.27
N SER A 237 12.15 2.13 7.59
CA SER A 237 12.90 3.14 6.83
C SER A 237 12.19 3.52 5.53
N THR A 238 11.65 2.53 4.81
CA THR A 238 10.81 2.72 3.63
C THR A 238 9.48 3.36 4.03
N TRP A 239 8.88 2.89 5.12
CA TRP A 239 7.67 3.51 5.69
C TRP A 239 7.88 5.01 5.96
N MET A 240 8.96 5.38 6.66
CA MET A 240 9.24 6.78 7.02
C MET A 240 9.44 7.66 5.78
N LYS A 241 10.15 7.17 4.76
CA LYS A 241 10.34 7.90 3.49
C LYS A 241 9.00 8.17 2.82
N ALA A 242 8.15 7.14 2.71
CA ALA A 242 6.83 7.27 2.09
C ALA A 242 5.87 8.13 2.93
N ALA A 243 5.92 8.05 4.26
CA ALA A 243 5.11 8.86 5.16
C ALA A 243 5.41 10.37 5.02
N LYS A 244 6.71 10.73 4.93
CA LYS A 244 7.14 12.11 4.65
C LYS A 244 6.55 12.65 3.35
N ALA A 245 6.46 11.82 2.32
CA ALA A 245 5.86 12.21 1.05
C ALA A 245 4.33 12.29 1.13
N LEU A 246 3.68 11.30 1.74
CA LEU A 246 2.21 11.21 1.81
C LEU A 246 1.61 12.37 2.62
N TYR A 247 2.15 12.64 3.80
CA TYR A 247 1.60 13.63 4.74
C TYR A 247 2.24 15.02 4.60
N GLY A 248 3.40 15.12 3.93
CA GLY A 248 4.10 16.38 3.72
C GLY A 248 4.40 17.11 5.03
N GLN A 249 4.04 18.40 5.09
CA GLN A 249 4.28 19.27 6.25
C GLN A 249 3.35 18.99 7.44
N ASN A 250 2.30 18.17 7.25
CA ASN A 250 1.37 17.86 8.33
C ASN A 250 1.95 16.81 9.30
N MET A 251 3.03 16.12 8.92
CA MET A 251 3.71 15.14 9.78
C MET A 251 4.75 15.80 10.68
N THR A 252 4.61 15.63 11.99
CA THR A 252 5.65 16.00 12.95
C THR A 252 6.60 14.83 13.16
N ILE A 253 7.91 15.07 12.99
CA ILE A 253 8.95 14.06 13.21
C ILE A 253 9.82 14.52 14.36
N THR A 254 9.86 13.70 15.41
CA THR A 254 10.69 13.90 16.58
C THR A 254 11.84 12.90 16.56
N SER A 255 13.03 13.34 16.96
CA SER A 255 14.21 12.49 17.18
C SER A 255 14.37 12.07 18.65
N SER A 256 13.52 12.57 19.55
CA SER A 256 13.52 12.17 20.96
C SER A 256 12.58 11.00 21.19
N TYR A 257 13.05 10.01 21.92
CA TYR A 257 12.23 8.89 22.38
C TYR A 257 11.27 9.32 23.50
N PRO A 258 10.06 8.73 23.56
CA PRO A 258 9.13 8.98 24.66
C PRO A 258 9.68 8.39 25.97
N THR A 259 9.48 9.10 27.08
CA THR A 259 9.93 8.69 28.43
C THR A 259 8.85 8.01 29.24
N ARG A 260 7.62 7.91 28.71
CA ARG A 260 6.46 7.32 29.39
C ARG A 260 5.66 6.44 28.43
N ILE A 261 5.31 5.23 28.88
CA ILE A 261 4.44 4.30 28.17
C ILE A 261 3.15 4.15 28.98
N LEU A 262 2.01 4.44 28.37
CA LEU A 262 0.70 4.23 28.96
C LEU A 262 0.09 2.93 28.41
N THR A 263 -0.36 2.05 29.29
CA THR A 263 -0.93 0.76 28.89
C THR A 263 -2.42 0.69 29.21
N ILE A 264 -3.25 0.31 28.24
CA ILE A 264 -4.71 0.21 28.38
C ILE A 264 -5.08 -1.27 28.29
N GLY A 265 -5.72 -1.81 29.34
CA GLY A 265 -6.18 -3.21 29.36
C GLY A 265 -5.06 -4.25 29.19
N PHE A 266 -3.83 -3.92 29.58
CA PHE A 266 -2.66 -4.76 29.31
C PHE A 266 -2.66 -6.05 30.14
N PRO A 267 -2.31 -7.20 29.55
CA PRO A 267 -2.47 -8.53 30.17
C PRO A 267 -1.31 -8.87 31.10
N TRP A 268 -1.18 -8.13 32.20
CA TRP A 268 -0.04 -8.25 33.14
C TRP A 268 0.11 -9.63 33.80
N ASN A 269 -1.01 -10.33 34.02
CA ASN A 269 -1.04 -11.59 34.78
C ASN A 269 -1.45 -12.80 33.92
N ASP A 270 -1.55 -12.63 32.60
CA ASP A 270 -1.96 -13.68 31.69
C ASP A 270 -0.73 -14.44 31.17
N THR A 271 -0.75 -15.76 31.30
CA THR A 271 0.39 -16.64 30.99
C THR A 271 0.23 -17.37 29.65
N SER A 272 -0.73 -16.99 28.82
CA SER A 272 -0.81 -17.50 27.44
C SER A 272 0.41 -17.06 26.63
N ASP A 273 0.86 -17.92 25.71
CA ASP A 273 2.07 -17.69 24.91
C ASP A 273 2.10 -16.31 24.24
N PHE A 274 0.95 -15.87 23.70
CA PHE A 274 0.81 -14.56 23.09
C PHE A 274 1.04 -13.41 24.08
N ASN A 275 0.46 -13.49 25.28
CA ASN A 275 0.58 -12.44 26.28
C ASN A 275 1.96 -12.39 26.92
N VAL A 276 2.65 -13.54 27.04
CA VAL A 276 4.07 -13.59 27.42
C VAL A 276 4.94 -12.85 26.41
N ILE A 277 4.69 -13.03 25.11
CA ILE A 277 5.40 -12.28 24.04
C ILE A 277 5.16 -10.77 24.18
N LEU A 278 3.91 -10.34 24.42
CA LEU A 278 3.59 -8.92 24.63
C LEU A 278 4.27 -8.34 25.86
N GLN A 279 4.31 -9.08 26.97
CA GLN A 279 5.00 -8.66 28.19
C GLN A 279 6.50 -8.51 27.94
N HIS A 280 7.14 -9.48 27.26
CA HIS A 280 8.55 -9.38 26.88
C HIS A 280 8.81 -8.18 25.97
N PHE A 281 7.93 -7.92 24.99
CA PHE A 281 8.03 -6.74 24.13
C PHE A 281 7.97 -5.45 24.95
N LEU A 282 7.02 -5.33 25.88
CA LEU A 282 6.89 -4.16 26.74
C LEU A 282 8.13 -3.96 27.62
N THR A 283 8.65 -5.03 28.22
CA THR A 283 9.88 -4.97 29.03
C THR A 283 11.06 -4.46 28.20
N ASN A 284 11.31 -5.07 27.04
CA ASN A 284 12.41 -4.69 26.15
C ASN A 284 12.26 -3.25 25.65
N LEU A 285 11.04 -2.84 25.31
CA LEU A 285 10.75 -1.49 24.86
C LEU A 285 10.98 -0.47 25.98
N THR A 286 10.56 -0.79 27.20
CA THR A 286 10.73 0.07 28.38
C THR A 286 12.21 0.29 28.69
N GLU A 287 13.00 -0.78 28.68
CA GLU A 287 14.45 -0.72 28.87
C GLU A 287 15.13 0.09 27.77
N PHE A 288 14.82 -0.21 26.50
CA PHE A 288 15.38 0.51 25.35
C PHE A 288 15.09 2.01 25.41
N LEU A 289 13.87 2.41 25.76
CA LEU A 289 13.47 3.81 25.83
C LEU A 289 13.91 4.50 27.13
N SER A 290 14.40 3.76 28.13
CA SER A 290 14.57 4.26 29.50
C SER A 290 13.29 4.94 30.02
N ALA A 291 12.14 4.34 29.73
CA ALA A 291 10.82 4.91 29.99
C ALA A 291 10.18 4.35 31.28
N SER A 292 9.21 5.06 31.83
CA SER A 292 8.33 4.54 32.89
C SER A 292 7.03 3.98 32.30
N VAL A 293 6.54 2.86 32.82
CA VAL A 293 5.24 2.29 32.42
C VAL A 293 4.16 2.64 33.43
N THR A 294 2.98 3.05 32.97
CA THR A 294 1.84 3.34 33.84
C THR A 294 0.55 2.78 33.24
N PRO A 295 -0.22 1.96 33.98
CA PRO A 295 -1.57 1.58 33.56
C PRO A 295 -2.46 2.82 33.42
N PHE A 296 -3.21 2.91 32.33
CA PHE A 296 -4.11 4.02 32.03
C PHE A 296 -5.53 3.50 31.84
N LYS A 297 -6.50 4.15 32.49
CA LYS A 297 -7.92 3.87 32.31
C LYS A 297 -8.55 5.00 31.52
N LEU A 298 -9.25 4.66 30.46
CA LEU A 298 -9.95 5.62 29.60
C LEU A 298 -11.07 6.39 30.33
N THR A 299 -11.58 5.85 31.44
CA THR A 299 -12.60 6.51 32.27
C THR A 299 -12.04 7.59 33.19
N ASP A 300 -10.72 7.67 33.33
CA ASP A 300 -10.07 8.57 34.28
C ASP A 300 -9.71 9.94 33.63
N SER A 301 -10.13 10.16 32.38
CA SER A 301 -9.89 11.37 31.58
C SER A 301 -11.15 12.21 31.34
#